data_AF-A0A4U0U196-F1
#
_entry.id   AF-A0A4U0U196-F1
#
_cell.length_a   1.000
_cell.length_b   1.000
_cell.length_c   1.000
_cell.angle_alpha   90.00
_cell.angle_beta   90.00
_cell.angle_gamma   90.00
#
_symmetry.space_group_name_H-M   'P 1'
#
loop_
_entity.id
_entity.type
_entity.pdbx_description
1 polymer ?
#
loop_
_entity_poly.entity_id
_entity_poly.type
_entity_poly.pdbx_seq_one_letter_code
_entity_poly.pdbx_strand_id
1 'polypeptide(L)'
;MASNGLAVHLTQLSLADKQTAKVNQSCVQARGASVRAQTTAAKSAEALREAKREARTMRSTSLAEQAATAKYLDKLETSRQAGRTLKTLEQELKMAQAENAAVQHDSDRYLASEDLLPLRCHQRELISGPYAAWLARCDQAFTNYSQITNKHQIAPPPLPEGQNHTLSCKDTPRSRPIEACECAVRSAFRSDRTINLRAERLRWSPENFTDCDEAVRGELVSTAAYVFKVVDAMYQSIPR
;
A
#
# COMPACT_ATOMS: atom_id res chain seq x y z
N MET A 1 -12.29 11.41 131.23
CA MET A 1 -12.27 10.17 130.42
C MET A 1 -12.93 10.38 129.04
N ALA A 2 -12.56 11.42 128.28
CA ALA A 2 -13.26 11.78 127.02
C ALA A 2 -12.30 12.05 125.83
N SER A 3 -11.11 11.45 125.80
CA SER A 3 -10.09 11.69 124.75
C SER A 3 -9.89 10.54 123.75
N ASN A 4 -10.51 9.37 123.96
CA ASN A 4 -10.29 8.20 123.10
C ASN A 4 -11.20 8.13 121.86
N GLY A 5 -12.30 8.89 121.80
CA GLY A 5 -13.25 8.87 120.67
C GLY A 5 -12.79 9.63 119.42
N LEU A 6 -12.08 10.75 119.60
CA LEU A 6 -11.58 11.59 118.50
C LEU A 6 -10.46 10.91 117.69
N ALA A 7 -9.62 10.12 118.36
CA ALA A 7 -8.53 9.39 117.69
C ALA A 7 -9.05 8.29 116.74
N VAL A 8 -10.16 7.63 117.09
CA VAL A 8 -10.80 6.60 116.25
C VAL A 8 -11.48 7.21 115.03
N HIS A 9 -12.12 8.38 115.19
CA HIS A 9 -12.76 9.08 114.06
C HIS A 9 -11.74 9.63 113.05
N LEU A 10 -10.60 10.16 113.52
CA LEU A 10 -9.52 10.64 112.65
C LEU A 10 -8.80 9.49 111.91
N THR A 11 -8.67 8.32 112.54
CA THR A 11 -8.09 7.14 111.86
C THR A 11 -9.04 6.55 110.80
N GLN A 12 -10.35 6.56 111.02
CA GLN A 12 -11.31 6.13 110.00
C GLN A 12 -11.38 7.09 108.79
N LEU A 13 -11.32 8.41 109.02
CA LEU A 13 -11.23 9.40 107.94
C LEU A 13 -9.95 9.21 107.11
N SER A 14 -8.80 9.00 107.77
CA SER A 14 -7.53 8.71 107.07
C SER A 14 -7.58 7.41 106.25
N LEU A 15 -8.33 6.39 106.71
CA LEU A 15 -8.49 5.14 105.97
C LEU A 15 -9.39 5.32 104.73
N ALA A 16 -10.47 6.10 104.86
CA ALA A 16 -11.35 6.44 103.75
C ALA A 16 -10.61 7.26 102.67
N ASP A 17 -9.79 8.22 103.06
CA ASP A 17 -8.95 9.01 102.14
C ASP A 17 -7.92 8.15 101.41
N LYS A 18 -7.32 7.17 102.10
CA LYS A 18 -6.41 6.19 101.46
C LYS A 18 -7.14 5.29 100.47
N GLN A 19 -8.37 4.87 100.78
CA GLN A 19 -9.18 4.06 99.88
C GLN A 19 -9.62 4.84 98.65
N THR A 20 -10.10 6.08 98.80
CA THR A 20 -10.47 6.94 97.66
C THR A 20 -9.26 7.26 96.78
N ALA A 21 -8.09 7.53 97.36
CA ALA A 21 -6.85 7.72 96.60
C ALA A 21 -6.47 6.47 95.79
N LYS A 22 -6.60 5.27 96.36
CA LYS A 22 -6.32 4.00 95.66
C LYS A 22 -7.29 3.75 94.51
N VAL A 23 -8.58 4.03 94.70
CA VAL A 23 -9.59 3.91 93.63
C VAL A 23 -9.31 4.91 92.51
N ASN A 24 -9.00 6.16 92.85
CA ASN A 24 -8.65 7.19 91.85
C ASN A 24 -7.39 6.79 91.06
N GLN A 25 -6.36 6.28 91.73
CA GLN A 25 -5.15 5.79 91.07
C GLN A 25 -5.45 4.61 90.13
N SER A 26 -6.30 3.67 90.55
CA SER A 26 -6.74 2.53 89.71
C SER A 26 -7.53 3.00 88.49
N CYS A 27 -8.46 3.95 88.64
CA CYS A 27 -9.21 4.56 87.53
C CYS A 27 -8.30 5.26 86.53
N VAL A 28 -7.30 6.02 87.00
CA VAL A 28 -6.30 6.68 86.14
C VAL A 28 -5.46 5.65 85.39
N GLN A 29 -5.01 4.58 86.06
CA GLN A 29 -4.26 3.50 85.42
C GLN A 29 -5.11 2.77 84.36
N ALA A 30 -6.37 2.47 84.65
CA ALA A 30 -7.29 1.82 83.73
C ALA A 30 -7.57 2.70 82.50
N ARG A 31 -7.78 4.02 82.69
CA ARG A 31 -7.93 4.98 81.58
C ARG A 31 -6.65 5.07 80.74
N GLY A 32 -5.49 5.14 81.39
CA GLY A 32 -4.19 5.15 80.69
C GLY A 32 -3.97 3.89 79.87
N ALA A 33 -4.33 2.71 80.40
CA ALA A 33 -4.27 1.45 79.67
C ALA A 33 -5.24 1.43 78.47
N SER A 34 -6.48 1.91 78.65
CA SER A 34 -7.48 2.01 77.57
C SER A 34 -7.01 2.94 76.46
N VAL A 35 -6.45 4.11 76.77
CA VAL A 35 -5.94 5.05 75.77
C VAL A 35 -4.73 4.46 75.02
N ARG A 36 -3.84 3.77 75.73
CA ARG A 36 -2.72 3.05 75.07
C ARG A 36 -3.24 1.95 74.14
N ALA A 37 -4.24 1.17 74.56
CA ALA A 37 -4.84 0.14 73.71
C ALA A 37 -5.53 0.72 72.46
N GLN A 38 -6.24 1.85 72.61
CA GLN A 38 -6.88 2.53 71.49
C GLN A 38 -5.84 3.13 70.51
N THR A 39 -4.75 3.71 71.02
CA THR A 39 -3.69 4.27 70.16
C THR A 39 -2.88 3.18 69.46
N THR A 40 -2.61 2.03 70.10
CA THR A 40 -1.97 0.90 69.43
C THR A 40 -2.88 0.26 68.37
N ALA A 41 -4.19 0.15 68.65
CA ALA A 41 -5.17 -0.34 67.67
C ALA A 41 -5.32 0.63 66.47
N ALA A 42 -5.30 1.95 66.72
CA ALA A 42 -5.34 2.95 65.65
C ALA A 42 -4.09 2.87 64.76
N LYS A 43 -2.90 2.79 65.37
CA LYS A 43 -1.63 2.65 64.63
C LYS A 43 -1.57 1.35 63.83
N SER A 44 -2.03 0.23 64.39
CA SER A 44 -2.06 -1.05 63.66
C SER A 44 -3.06 -1.04 62.50
N ALA A 45 -4.22 -0.39 62.67
CA ALA A 45 -5.19 -0.22 61.60
C ALA A 45 -4.67 0.68 60.47
N GLU A 46 -3.93 1.74 60.79
CA GLU A 46 -3.28 2.62 59.81
C GLU A 46 -2.18 1.88 59.05
N ALA A 47 -1.29 1.17 59.75
CA ALA A 47 -0.26 0.33 59.13
C ALA A 47 -0.85 -0.75 58.19
N LEU A 48 -1.97 -1.38 58.57
CA LEU A 48 -2.66 -2.36 57.72
C LEU A 48 -3.26 -1.70 56.47
N ARG A 49 -3.77 -0.46 56.58
CA ARG A 49 -4.30 0.29 55.42
C ARG A 49 -3.18 0.68 54.47
N GLU A 50 -2.04 1.12 54.99
CA GLU A 50 -0.85 1.44 54.21
C GLU A 50 -0.30 0.20 53.48
N ALA A 51 -0.10 -0.91 54.19
CA ALA A 51 0.33 -2.18 53.59
C ALA A 51 -0.65 -2.66 52.50
N LYS A 52 -1.97 -2.48 52.69
CA LYS A 52 -2.98 -2.80 51.66
C LYS A 52 -2.89 -1.88 50.44
N ARG A 53 -2.54 -0.59 50.62
CA ARG A 53 -2.33 0.35 49.50
C ARG A 53 -1.09 -0.05 48.71
N GLU A 54 0.02 -0.31 49.38
CA GLU A 54 1.27 -0.77 48.75
C GLU A 54 1.05 -2.07 47.97
N ALA A 55 0.37 -3.05 48.56
CA ALA A 55 0.04 -4.31 47.88
C ALA A 55 -0.83 -4.10 46.64
N ARG A 56 -1.78 -3.16 46.68
CA ARG A 56 -2.59 -2.79 45.49
C ARG A 56 -1.75 -2.12 44.42
N THR A 57 -0.86 -1.21 44.81
CA THR A 57 0.05 -0.54 43.87
C THR A 57 0.98 -1.55 43.20
N MET A 58 1.63 -2.43 43.97
CA MET A 58 2.49 -3.50 43.41
C MET A 58 1.73 -4.44 42.46
N ARG A 59 0.48 -4.78 42.80
CA ARG A 59 -0.34 -5.61 41.90
C ARG A 59 -0.71 -4.85 40.63
N SER A 60 -1.00 -3.56 40.72
CA SER A 60 -1.34 -2.72 39.57
C SER A 60 -0.14 -2.55 38.63
N THR A 61 1.06 -2.31 39.17
CA THR A 61 2.28 -2.17 38.35
C THR A 61 2.65 -3.49 37.68
N SER A 62 2.57 -4.61 38.41
CA SER A 62 2.81 -5.94 37.84
C SER A 62 1.84 -6.29 36.71
N LEU A 63 0.55 -5.98 36.86
CA LEU A 63 -0.43 -6.19 35.78
C LEU A 63 -0.16 -5.28 34.57
N ALA A 64 0.29 -4.05 34.80
CA ALA A 64 0.66 -3.14 33.71
C ALA A 64 1.90 -3.65 32.95
N GLU A 65 2.90 -4.17 33.65
CA GLU A 65 4.09 -4.81 33.06
C GLU A 65 3.70 -6.06 32.26
N GLN A 66 2.83 -6.92 32.79
CA GLN A 66 2.31 -8.09 32.06
C GLN A 66 1.53 -7.69 30.79
N ALA A 67 0.73 -6.64 30.86
CA ALA A 67 0.02 -6.13 29.68
C ALA A 67 0.98 -5.55 28.63
N ALA A 68 2.06 -4.89 29.05
CA ALA A 68 3.08 -4.36 28.16
C ALA A 68 3.86 -5.48 27.47
N THR A 69 4.24 -6.53 28.19
CA THR A 69 4.95 -7.70 27.60
C THR A 69 4.05 -8.47 26.64
N ALA A 70 2.77 -8.66 26.96
CA ALA A 70 1.81 -9.28 26.05
C ALA A 70 1.68 -8.50 24.72
N LYS A 71 1.57 -7.17 24.78
CA LYS A 71 1.55 -6.31 23.58
C LYS A 71 2.82 -6.43 22.75
N TYR A 72 3.98 -6.54 23.40
CA TYR A 72 5.26 -6.71 22.70
C TYR A 72 5.34 -8.07 21.99
N LEU A 73 4.89 -9.15 22.63
CA LEU A 73 4.85 -10.48 22.03
C LEU A 73 3.90 -10.55 20.83
N ASP A 74 2.72 -9.94 20.92
CA ASP A 74 1.77 -9.85 19.81
C ASP A 74 2.37 -9.12 18.59
N LYS A 75 3.07 -8.01 18.84
CA LYS A 75 3.80 -7.27 17.80
C LYS A 75 4.91 -8.10 17.15
N LEU A 76 5.62 -8.92 17.93
CA LEU A 76 6.64 -9.84 17.41
C LEU A 76 6.03 -10.94 16.54
N GLU A 77 4.89 -11.51 16.93
CA GLU A 77 4.23 -12.56 16.13
C GLU A 77 3.66 -11.98 14.83
N THR A 78 3.09 -10.78 14.87
CA THR A 78 2.65 -10.06 13.66
C THR A 78 3.82 -9.82 12.70
N SER A 79 4.97 -9.39 13.22
CA SER A 79 6.20 -9.21 12.43
C SER A 79 6.70 -10.53 11.80
N ARG A 80 6.67 -11.64 12.56
CA ARG A 80 7.00 -12.98 12.04
C ARG A 80 6.02 -13.43 10.97
N GLN A 81 4.73 -13.17 11.13
CA GLN A 81 3.72 -13.49 10.13
C GLN A 81 3.94 -12.70 8.83
N ALA A 82 4.24 -11.41 8.93
CA ALA A 82 4.63 -10.59 7.77
C ALA A 82 5.91 -11.11 7.09
N GLY A 83 6.89 -11.58 7.86
CA GLY A 83 8.09 -12.23 7.31
C GLY A 83 7.78 -13.53 6.55
N ARG A 84 6.79 -14.32 7.01
CA ARG A 84 6.34 -15.53 6.30
C ARG A 84 5.64 -15.19 4.99
N THR A 85 4.76 -14.19 4.97
CA THR A 85 4.04 -13.78 3.75
C THR A 85 4.99 -13.20 2.70
N LEU A 86 6.00 -12.42 3.10
CA LEU A 86 7.01 -11.91 2.18
C LEU A 86 7.79 -13.02 1.48
N LYS A 87 8.16 -14.08 2.21
CA LYS A 87 8.84 -15.25 1.62
C LYS A 87 7.96 -15.96 0.59
N THR A 88 6.67 -16.10 0.85
CA THR A 88 5.72 -16.69 -0.12
C THR A 88 5.64 -15.84 -1.39
N LEU A 89 5.48 -14.53 -1.27
CA LEU A 89 5.43 -13.62 -2.42
C LEU A 89 6.74 -13.62 -3.23
N GLU A 90 7.89 -13.69 -2.57
CA GLU A 90 9.18 -13.81 -3.26
C GLU A 90 9.27 -15.12 -4.07
N GLN A 91 8.77 -16.22 -3.53
CA GLN A 91 8.73 -17.50 -4.23
C GLN A 91 7.77 -17.47 -5.43
N GLU A 92 6.58 -16.87 -5.28
CA GLU A 92 5.63 -16.68 -6.38
C GLU A 92 6.21 -15.82 -7.50
N LEU A 93 6.91 -14.73 -7.17
CA LEU A 93 7.58 -13.89 -8.16
C LEU A 93 8.65 -14.66 -8.94
N LYS A 94 9.46 -15.49 -8.26
CA LYS A 94 10.46 -16.35 -8.93
C LYS A 94 9.81 -17.38 -9.85
N MET A 95 8.68 -17.98 -9.45
CA MET A 95 7.95 -18.90 -10.32
C MET A 95 7.37 -18.18 -11.55
N ALA A 96 6.77 -17.00 -11.38
CA ALA A 96 6.25 -16.20 -12.49
C ALA A 96 7.36 -15.74 -13.46
N GLN A 97 8.53 -15.40 -12.94
CA GLN A 97 9.71 -15.08 -13.76
C GLN A 97 10.20 -16.30 -14.54
N ALA A 98 10.23 -17.48 -13.93
CA ALA A 98 10.61 -18.72 -14.60
C ALA A 98 9.60 -19.13 -15.69
N GLU A 99 8.31 -18.95 -15.43
CA GLU A 99 7.24 -19.19 -16.42
C GLU A 99 7.35 -18.24 -17.61
N ASN A 100 7.55 -16.94 -17.36
CA ASN A 100 7.79 -15.97 -18.43
C ASN A 100 9.04 -16.29 -19.25
N ALA A 101 10.12 -16.73 -18.60
CA ALA A 101 11.34 -17.15 -19.29
C ALA A 101 11.11 -18.39 -20.17
N ALA A 102 10.29 -19.35 -19.71
CA ALA A 102 9.91 -20.52 -20.51
C ALA A 102 9.08 -20.12 -21.75
N VAL A 103 8.12 -19.20 -21.59
CA VAL A 103 7.31 -18.66 -22.70
C VAL A 103 8.18 -17.93 -23.72
N GLN A 104 9.15 -17.13 -23.27
CA GLN A 104 10.12 -16.46 -24.15
C GLN A 104 10.96 -17.49 -24.93
N HIS A 105 11.48 -18.50 -24.24
CA HIS A 105 12.27 -19.55 -24.89
C HIS A 105 11.47 -20.32 -25.94
N ASP A 106 10.21 -20.65 -25.67
CA ASP A 106 9.33 -21.31 -26.65
C ASP A 106 8.99 -20.40 -27.85
N SER A 107 8.80 -19.10 -27.60
CA SER A 107 8.64 -18.10 -28.66
C SER A 107 9.89 -18.03 -29.55
N ASP A 108 11.08 -17.97 -28.95
CA ASP A 108 12.35 -17.93 -29.68
C ASP A 108 12.59 -19.23 -30.46
N ARG A 109 12.23 -20.37 -29.87
CA ARG A 109 12.30 -21.67 -30.54
C ARG A 109 11.35 -21.76 -31.72
N TYR A 110 10.12 -21.23 -31.60
CA TYR A 110 9.16 -21.17 -32.71
C TYR A 110 9.72 -20.31 -33.85
N LEU A 111 10.22 -19.11 -33.52
CA LEU A 111 10.86 -18.20 -34.47
C LEU A 111 12.12 -18.78 -35.13
N ALA A 112 12.86 -19.65 -34.44
CA ALA A 112 14.02 -20.34 -34.99
C ALA A 112 13.66 -21.57 -35.84
N SER A 113 12.47 -22.16 -35.64
CA SER A 113 12.01 -23.37 -36.34
C SER A 113 11.23 -23.09 -37.62
N GLU A 114 10.58 -21.93 -37.73
CA GLU A 114 10.15 -21.42 -39.02
C GLU A 114 11.39 -20.87 -39.74
N ASP A 115 11.76 -21.43 -40.89
CA ASP A 115 12.75 -20.92 -41.87
C ASP A 115 12.38 -19.53 -42.43
N LEU A 116 11.66 -18.72 -41.66
CA LEU A 116 11.56 -17.29 -41.80
C LEU A 116 12.88 -16.68 -41.32
N LEU A 117 13.90 -16.83 -42.18
CA LEU A 117 15.08 -15.98 -42.19
C LEU A 117 14.70 -14.53 -41.83
N PRO A 118 15.58 -13.75 -41.20
CA PRO A 118 15.29 -12.38 -40.80
C PRO A 118 14.80 -11.52 -41.97
N LEU A 119 13.48 -11.47 -42.18
CA LEU A 119 12.80 -10.51 -43.06
C LEU A 119 12.94 -9.07 -42.51
N ARG A 120 13.73 -8.86 -41.45
CA ARG A 120 13.98 -7.57 -40.84
C ARG A 120 15.08 -6.73 -41.51
N CYS A 121 15.80 -7.23 -42.52
CA CYS A 121 16.74 -6.37 -43.27
C CYS A 121 16.64 -6.42 -44.79
N HIS A 122 16.22 -7.52 -45.42
CA HIS A 122 16.14 -7.62 -46.89
C HIS A 122 14.79 -7.19 -47.47
N GLN A 123 13.75 -7.00 -46.65
CA GLN A 123 12.46 -6.47 -47.11
C GLN A 123 12.41 -4.93 -47.15
N ARG A 124 13.55 -4.26 -46.91
CA ARG A 124 13.68 -2.80 -46.97
C ARG A 124 13.99 -2.28 -48.38
N GLU A 125 14.44 -3.16 -49.29
CA GLU A 125 14.91 -2.77 -50.63
C GLU A 125 13.81 -2.80 -51.70
N LEU A 126 12.64 -3.38 -51.43
CA LEU A 126 11.56 -3.48 -52.43
C LEU A 126 10.44 -2.46 -52.29
N ILE A 127 10.36 -1.71 -51.18
CA ILE A 127 9.37 -0.65 -51.04
C ILE A 127 10.03 0.65 -51.56
N SER A 128 9.90 0.87 -52.87
CA SER A 128 10.24 2.13 -53.52
C SER A 128 8.97 3.00 -53.60
N GLY A 129 9.05 4.27 -53.21
CA GLY A 129 7.95 5.23 -53.38
C GLY A 129 7.59 6.06 -52.14
N PRO A 130 6.54 6.88 -52.24
CA PRO A 130 6.17 7.83 -51.18
C PRO A 130 5.77 7.14 -49.87
N TYR A 131 5.20 5.94 -49.95
CA TYR A 131 4.85 5.13 -48.77
C TYR A 131 6.08 4.67 -47.98
N ALA A 132 7.16 4.26 -48.66
CA ALA A 132 8.42 3.89 -48.00
C ALA A 132 9.06 5.09 -47.27
N ALA A 133 9.05 6.26 -47.92
CA ALA A 133 9.51 7.50 -47.30
C ALA A 133 8.65 7.90 -46.09
N TRP A 134 7.34 7.65 -46.14
CA TRP A 134 6.45 7.85 -45.01
C TRP A 134 6.72 6.88 -43.86
N LEU A 135 6.89 5.59 -44.15
CA LEU A 135 7.26 4.58 -43.16
C LEU A 135 8.60 4.90 -42.51
N ALA A 136 9.61 5.32 -43.27
CA ALA A 136 10.91 5.71 -42.73
C ALA A 136 10.82 6.90 -41.77
N ARG A 137 9.95 7.89 -42.06
CA ARG A 137 9.68 9.01 -41.13
C ARG A 137 8.97 8.54 -39.86
N CYS A 138 8.02 7.63 -39.99
CA CYS A 138 7.34 7.03 -38.84
C CYS A 138 8.33 6.24 -37.99
N ASP A 139 9.17 5.39 -38.59
CA ASP A 139 10.20 4.61 -37.91
C ASP A 139 11.19 5.53 -37.17
N GLN A 140 11.62 6.63 -37.80
CA GLN A 140 12.49 7.61 -37.16
C GLN A 140 11.81 8.28 -35.95
N ALA A 141 10.54 8.65 -36.08
CA ALA A 141 9.75 9.20 -34.97
C ALA A 141 9.57 8.18 -33.83
N PHE A 142 9.34 6.90 -34.17
CA PHE A 142 9.14 5.81 -33.21
C PHE A 142 10.43 5.25 -32.61
N THR A 143 11.60 5.62 -33.14
CA THR A 143 12.90 5.23 -32.56
C THR A 143 13.21 6.06 -31.32
N ASN A 144 12.70 7.30 -31.24
CA ASN A 144 12.87 8.16 -30.07
C ASN A 144 11.61 8.99 -29.80
N TYR A 145 10.68 8.41 -29.04
CA TYR A 145 9.40 9.02 -28.69
C TYR A 145 9.51 10.38 -27.97
N SER A 146 10.64 10.67 -27.33
CA SER A 146 10.91 11.97 -26.68
C SER A 146 11.18 13.12 -27.64
N GLN A 147 11.47 12.83 -28.92
CA GLN A 147 11.70 13.82 -29.96
C GLN A 147 10.43 14.20 -30.75
N ILE A 148 9.30 13.57 -30.41
CA ILE A 148 8.02 13.89 -31.04
C ILE A 148 7.47 15.15 -30.36
N THR A 149 7.65 16.30 -30.99
CA THR A 149 7.34 17.62 -30.42
C THR A 149 6.16 18.32 -31.09
N ASN A 150 5.61 17.77 -32.18
CA ASN A 150 4.51 18.41 -32.91
C ASN A 150 3.55 17.40 -33.57
N LYS A 151 2.26 17.74 -33.53
CA LYS A 151 1.11 17.11 -34.19
C LYS A 151 1.32 16.69 -35.66
N HIS A 152 2.16 17.40 -36.41
CA HIS A 152 2.36 17.15 -37.84
C HIS A 152 3.47 16.14 -38.17
N GLN A 153 4.18 15.60 -37.17
CA GLN A 153 5.31 14.69 -37.43
C GLN A 153 4.87 13.32 -37.95
N ILE A 154 3.68 12.86 -37.57
CA ILE A 154 3.06 11.65 -38.13
C ILE A 154 1.98 12.10 -39.12
N ALA A 155 2.41 12.57 -40.29
CA ALA A 155 1.51 12.84 -41.40
C ALA A 155 0.71 11.57 -41.75
N PRO A 156 -0.49 11.66 -42.33
CA PRO A 156 -1.19 10.47 -42.82
C PRO A 156 -0.37 9.76 -43.91
N PRO A 157 -0.55 8.44 -44.09
CA PRO A 157 0.14 7.72 -45.14
C PRO A 157 -0.24 8.32 -46.51
N PRO A 158 0.76 8.52 -47.41
CA PRO A 158 0.50 9.06 -48.72
C PRO A 158 -0.35 8.08 -49.52
N LEU A 159 -1.31 8.63 -50.27
CA LEU A 159 -2.13 7.83 -51.17
C LEU A 159 -1.33 7.42 -52.43
N PRO A 160 -1.70 6.29 -53.06
CA PRO A 160 -1.20 5.95 -54.40
C PRO A 160 -1.46 7.08 -55.41
N GLU A 161 -0.56 7.23 -56.40
CA GLU A 161 -0.72 8.23 -57.46
C GLU A 161 -2.11 8.13 -58.12
N GLY A 162 -2.79 9.28 -58.23
CA GLY A 162 -4.14 9.38 -58.80
C GLY A 162 -5.30 9.18 -57.81
N GLN A 163 -5.03 8.88 -56.53
CA GLN A 163 -6.06 8.84 -55.48
C GLN A 163 -6.03 10.11 -54.64
N ASN A 164 -7.18 10.77 -54.48
CA ASN A 164 -7.34 11.89 -53.57
C ASN A 164 -7.95 11.41 -52.24
N HIS A 165 -7.62 12.08 -51.13
CA HIS A 165 -8.23 11.82 -49.81
C HIS A 165 -9.75 12.12 -49.79
N THR A 166 -10.30 12.66 -50.89
CA THR A 166 -11.73 12.86 -51.17
C THR A 166 -12.50 11.59 -51.58
N LEU A 167 -12.03 10.39 -51.20
CA LEU A 167 -12.96 9.26 -51.12
C LEU A 167 -14.08 9.69 -50.18
N SER A 168 -15.32 9.76 -50.70
CA SER A 168 -16.56 10.19 -50.03
C SER A 168 -16.87 9.35 -48.79
N CYS A 169 -16.05 9.47 -47.77
CA CYS A 169 -16.27 8.89 -46.47
C CYS A 169 -17.29 9.81 -45.80
N LYS A 170 -18.49 9.27 -45.52
CA LYS A 170 -19.61 10.02 -44.92
C LYS A 170 -19.27 10.64 -43.56
N ASP A 171 -18.15 10.23 -42.96
CA ASP A 171 -17.68 10.74 -41.69
C ASP A 171 -17.07 12.13 -41.87
N THR A 172 -17.74 13.12 -41.28
CA THR A 172 -17.28 14.52 -41.25
C THR A 172 -15.92 14.64 -40.56
N PRO A 173 -14.99 15.48 -41.08
CA PRO A 173 -13.65 15.66 -40.54
C PRO A 173 -13.60 16.03 -39.05
N ARG A 174 -14.64 16.68 -38.52
CA ARG A 174 -14.73 17.14 -37.12
C ARG A 174 -14.73 16.02 -36.07
N SER A 175 -14.89 14.76 -36.48
CA SER A 175 -14.99 13.60 -35.56
C SER A 175 -13.73 12.75 -35.48
N ARG A 176 -12.69 13.04 -36.30
CA ARG A 176 -11.49 12.21 -36.41
C ARG A 176 -10.27 12.92 -35.83
N PRO A 177 -9.37 12.18 -35.14
CA PRO A 177 -8.13 12.77 -34.62
C PRO A 177 -7.09 13.07 -35.71
N ILE A 178 -7.24 12.48 -36.91
CA ILE A 178 -6.39 12.73 -38.07
C ILE A 178 -7.19 13.14 -39.31
N GLU A 179 -6.51 13.82 -40.23
CA GLU A 179 -7.10 14.28 -41.50
C GLU A 179 -7.49 13.12 -42.43
N ALA A 180 -6.77 11.99 -42.34
CA ALA A 180 -7.08 10.81 -43.14
C ALA A 180 -8.36 10.10 -42.67
N CYS A 181 -9.26 9.82 -43.63
CA CYS A 181 -10.40 8.96 -43.39
C CYS A 181 -9.98 7.48 -43.24
N GLU A 182 -10.85 6.67 -42.64
CA GLU A 182 -10.62 5.23 -42.45
C GLU A 182 -10.31 4.52 -43.78
N CYS A 183 -10.98 4.91 -44.88
CA CYS A 183 -10.72 4.37 -46.21
C CYS A 183 -9.28 4.63 -46.67
N ALA A 184 -8.74 5.83 -46.40
CA ALA A 184 -7.37 6.18 -46.77
C ALA A 184 -6.35 5.36 -45.96
N VAL A 185 -6.57 5.22 -44.65
CA VAL A 185 -5.76 4.36 -43.78
C VAL A 185 -5.80 2.92 -44.27
N ARG A 186 -7.00 2.37 -44.55
CA ARG A 186 -7.15 1.03 -45.12
C ARG A 186 -6.44 0.87 -46.47
N SER A 187 -6.55 1.87 -47.34
CA SER A 187 -5.91 1.85 -48.67
C SER A 187 -4.40 1.75 -48.53
N ALA A 188 -3.81 2.57 -47.65
CA ALA A 188 -2.37 2.56 -47.38
C ALA A 188 -1.86 1.20 -46.88
N PHE A 189 -2.59 0.56 -45.95
CA PHE A 189 -2.22 -0.76 -45.45
C PHE A 189 -2.55 -1.91 -46.42
N ARG A 190 -3.39 -1.69 -47.44
CA ARG A 190 -3.72 -2.69 -48.49
C ARG A 190 -2.85 -2.55 -49.74
N SER A 191 -2.35 -1.36 -50.04
CA SER A 191 -1.56 -1.10 -51.24
C SER A 191 -0.25 -1.87 -51.26
N ASP A 192 0.26 -2.23 -50.09
CA ASP A 192 1.48 -3.00 -49.94
C ASP A 192 1.20 -4.35 -49.29
N ARG A 193 1.35 -5.42 -50.08
CA ARG A 193 1.11 -6.81 -49.66
C ARG A 193 2.20 -7.34 -48.71
N THR A 194 3.29 -6.60 -48.53
CA THR A 194 4.38 -6.99 -47.63
C THR A 194 4.12 -6.57 -46.19
N ILE A 195 3.12 -5.71 -45.96
CA ILE A 195 2.77 -5.23 -44.63
C ILE A 195 2.19 -6.36 -43.79
N ASN A 196 2.82 -6.61 -42.65
CA ASN A 196 2.30 -7.50 -41.63
C ASN A 196 1.32 -6.74 -40.71
N LEU A 197 0.01 -6.92 -40.93
CA LEU A 197 -1.03 -6.26 -40.14
C LEU A 197 -0.97 -6.58 -38.64
N ARG A 198 -0.46 -7.76 -38.25
CA ARG A 198 -0.27 -8.11 -36.83
C ARG A 198 0.81 -7.25 -36.19
N ALA A 199 1.93 -7.05 -36.90
CA ALA A 199 3.02 -6.21 -36.43
C ALA A 199 2.60 -4.74 -36.36
N GLU A 200 1.91 -4.23 -37.38
CA GLU A 200 1.38 -2.87 -37.37
C GLU A 200 0.34 -2.66 -36.26
N ARG A 201 -0.55 -3.64 -36.00
CA ARG A 201 -1.47 -3.56 -34.87
C ARG A 201 -0.74 -3.36 -33.55
N LEU A 202 0.32 -4.15 -33.31
CA LEU A 202 1.11 -4.01 -32.08
C LEU A 202 1.84 -2.66 -32.04
N ARG A 203 2.37 -2.18 -33.16
CA ARG A 203 3.06 -0.89 -33.28
C ARG A 203 2.16 0.29 -32.94
N TRP A 204 0.93 0.31 -33.45
CA TRP A 204 -0.03 1.40 -33.22
C TRP A 204 -0.80 1.27 -31.88
N SER A 205 -0.45 0.32 -31.01
CA SER A 205 -1.08 0.19 -29.70
C SER A 205 -0.95 1.48 -28.89
N PRO A 206 -2.04 2.03 -28.30
CA PRO A 206 -1.99 3.20 -27.43
C PRO A 206 -1.00 3.06 -26.27
N GLU A 207 -0.75 1.83 -25.82
CA GLU A 207 0.19 1.52 -24.73
C GLU A 207 1.65 1.84 -25.08
N ASN A 208 2.01 1.89 -26.37
CA ASN A 208 3.37 2.23 -26.78
C ASN A 208 3.67 3.74 -26.67
N PHE A 209 2.66 4.56 -26.38
CA PHE A 209 2.77 6.02 -26.33
C PHE A 209 2.76 6.57 -24.89
N THR A 210 2.89 5.70 -23.87
CA THR A 210 2.93 6.12 -22.46
C THR A 210 4.12 7.01 -22.14
N ASP A 211 5.23 6.82 -22.85
CA ASP A 211 6.50 7.52 -22.61
C ASP A 211 6.66 8.82 -23.43
N CYS A 212 5.63 9.18 -24.22
CA CYS A 212 5.61 10.46 -24.95
C CYS A 212 5.45 11.64 -23.99
N ASP A 213 5.94 12.83 -24.38
CA ASP A 213 5.77 14.08 -23.63
C ASP A 213 4.28 14.38 -23.39
N GLU A 214 3.93 14.77 -22.16
CA GLU A 214 2.56 15.01 -21.69
C GLU A 214 1.84 16.05 -22.56
N ALA A 215 2.57 17.04 -23.09
CA ALA A 215 2.03 18.09 -23.94
C ALA A 215 1.42 17.58 -25.27
N VAL A 216 1.93 16.47 -25.80
CA VAL A 216 1.51 15.89 -27.10
C VAL A 216 0.92 14.49 -26.97
N ARG A 217 1.04 13.86 -25.79
CA ARG A 217 0.60 12.48 -25.52
C ARG A 217 -0.86 12.27 -25.87
N GLY A 218 -1.76 13.17 -25.46
CA GLY A 218 -3.19 13.04 -25.72
C GLY A 218 -3.52 12.94 -27.20
N GLU A 219 -2.89 13.78 -28.02
CA GLU A 219 -3.12 13.78 -29.48
C GLU A 219 -2.51 12.55 -30.16
N LEU A 220 -1.28 12.17 -29.79
CA LEU A 220 -0.62 10.99 -30.33
C LEU A 220 -1.36 9.71 -29.97
N VAL A 221 -1.80 9.57 -28.72
CA VAL A 221 -2.62 8.44 -28.26
C VAL A 221 -3.94 8.40 -29.02
N SER A 222 -4.60 9.55 -29.23
CA SER A 222 -5.85 9.59 -30.00
C SER A 222 -5.65 9.19 -31.47
N THR A 223 -4.54 9.61 -32.08
CA THR A 223 -4.15 9.28 -33.45
C THR A 223 -3.82 7.79 -33.58
N ALA A 224 -2.98 7.28 -32.68
CA ALA A 224 -2.58 5.88 -32.64
C ALA A 224 -3.79 4.98 -32.41
N ALA A 225 -4.67 5.33 -31.46
CA ALA A 225 -5.91 4.59 -31.21
C ALA A 225 -6.82 4.53 -32.45
N TYR A 226 -6.90 5.62 -33.22
CA TYR A 226 -7.66 5.64 -34.47
C TYR A 226 -7.04 4.71 -35.52
N VAL A 227 -5.73 4.79 -35.76
CA VAL A 227 -5.05 3.90 -36.72
C VAL A 227 -5.13 2.45 -36.28
N PHE A 228 -4.90 2.17 -34.99
CA PHE A 228 -5.02 0.85 -34.37
C PHE A 228 -6.39 0.24 -34.62
N LYS A 229 -7.48 0.99 -34.38
CA LYS A 229 -8.84 0.51 -34.62
C LYS A 229 -9.05 0.08 -36.07
N VAL A 230 -8.52 0.85 -37.02
CA VAL A 230 -8.64 0.53 -38.45
C VAL A 230 -7.82 -0.72 -38.79
N VAL A 231 -6.57 -0.81 -38.33
CA VAL A 231 -5.68 -1.95 -38.60
C VAL A 231 -6.19 -3.23 -37.92
N ASP A 232 -6.69 -3.14 -36.70
CA ASP A 232 -7.28 -4.29 -35.98
C ASP A 232 -8.52 -4.81 -36.70
N ALA A 233 -9.42 -3.92 -37.16
CA ALA A 233 -10.57 -4.31 -37.97
C ALA A 233 -10.15 -4.99 -39.29
N MET A 234 -9.08 -4.50 -39.94
CA MET A 234 -8.52 -5.16 -41.11
C MET A 234 -7.97 -6.55 -40.79
N TYR A 235 -7.21 -6.69 -39.70
CA TYR A 235 -6.63 -7.95 -39.26
C TYR A 235 -7.72 -9.00 -38.92
N GLN A 236 -8.78 -8.59 -38.22
CA GLN A 236 -9.90 -9.46 -37.86
C GLN A 236 -10.72 -9.91 -39.08
N SER A 237 -10.70 -9.15 -40.19
CA SER A 237 -11.42 -9.49 -41.42
C SER A 237 -10.72 -10.54 -42.31
N ILE A 238 -9.49 -10.94 -41.96
CA ILE A 238 -8.77 -11.99 -42.68
C ILE A 238 -9.36 -13.36 -42.28
N PRO A 239 -9.93 -14.14 -43.20
CA PRO A 239 -10.42 -15.48 -42.88
C PRO A 239 -9.25 -16.37 -42.44
N ARG A 240 -9.43 -17.07 -41.32
CA ARG A 240 -8.46 -18.02 -40.75
C ARG A 240 -8.52 -19.36 -41.45
#